data_AF-A0A7C4AN60-F1
#
_entry.id   AF-A0A7C4AN60-F1
#
_cell.length_a   1.000
_cell.length_b   1.000
_cell.length_c   1.000
_cell.angle_alpha   90.00
_cell.angle_beta   90.00
_cell.angle_gamma   90.00
#
_symmetry.space_group_name_H-M   'P 1'
#
loop_
_entity.id
_entity.type
_entity.pdbx_description
1 polymer ?
#
loop_
_entity_poly.entity_id
_entity_poly.type
_entity_poly.pdbx_seq_one_letter_code
_entity_poly.pdbx_strand_id
1 'polypeptide(L)' 'MTKIKIDTALYERAKKAATAAGYTSFEEFLTYIIEKELSLLESSQEDQKAVADQLRGLGYIE' A
#
# COMPACT_ATOMS: atom_id res chain seq x y z
N MET A 1 -2.86 18.40 9.35
CA MET A 1 -1.78 17.94 8.48
C MET A 1 -0.87 17.00 9.25
N THR A 2 -0.73 15.77 8.78
CA THR A 2 0.20 14.78 9.34
C THR A 2 1.57 14.97 8.68
N LYS A 3 2.66 14.93 9.45
CA LYS A 3 4.03 15.12 8.94
C LYS A 3 4.81 13.82 9.12
N ILE A 4 5.58 13.43 8.11
CA ILE A 4 6.43 12.24 8.12
C ILE A 4 7.86 12.67 7.76
N LYS A 5 8.86 12.11 8.44
CA LYS A 5 10.26 12.30 8.07
C LYS A 5 10.65 11.28 7.00
N ILE A 6 11.27 11.76 5.93
CA ILE A 6 11.83 10.94 4.85
C ILE A 6 13.28 11.37 4.66
N ASP A 7 14.15 10.40 4.40
CA ASP A 7 15.54 10.65 4.05
C ASP A 7 15.64 11.57 2.82
N THR A 8 16.52 12.57 2.86
CA THR A 8 16.61 13.60 1.82
C THR A 8 16.98 13.00 0.46
N ALA A 9 17.89 12.02 0.41
CA ALA A 9 18.28 11.40 -0.85
C ALA A 9 17.13 10.56 -1.44
N LEU A 10 16.37 9.87 -0.58
CA LEU A 10 15.17 9.15 -1.00
C LEU A 10 14.09 10.10 -1.53
N TYR A 11 13.83 11.21 -0.83
CA TYR A 11 12.85 12.22 -1.26
C TYR A 11 13.16 12.77 -2.66
N GLU A 12 14.41 13.19 -2.89
CA GLU A 12 14.83 13.74 -4.18
C GLU A 12 14.72 12.71 -5.31
N ARG A 13 15.10 11.45 -5.06
CA ARG A 13 14.96 10.37 -6.04
C ARG A 13 13.49 10.10 -6.37
N ALA A 14 12.64 10.02 -5.35
CA ALA A 14 11.22 9.76 -5.51
C ALA A 14 10.52 10.90 -6.27
N LYS A 15 10.86 12.16 -5.96
CA LYS A 15 10.32 13.34 -6.65
C LYS A 15 10.67 13.35 -8.14
N LYS A 16 11.92 13.07 -8.49
CA LYS A 16 12.35 12.95 -9.90
C LYS A 16 11.61 11.83 -10.63
N ALA A 17 11.45 10.67 -9.99
CA ALA A 17 10.72 9.55 -10.55
C ALA A 17 9.23 9.89 -10.78
N ALA A 18 8.60 10.57 -9.81
CA ALA A 18 7.20 11.02 -9.92
C ALA A 18 7.00 11.97 -11.11
N THR A 19 7.86 12.99 -11.26
CA THR A 19 7.80 13.90 -12.41
C THR A 19 8.03 13.18 -13.74
N ALA A 20 9.00 12.27 -13.81
CA ALA A 20 9.27 11.50 -15.01
C ALA A 20 8.11 10.56 -15.40
N ALA A 21 7.36 10.07 -14.42
CA ALA A 21 6.16 9.26 -14.61
C ALA A 21 4.90 10.09 -14.95
N GLY A 22 5.01 11.42 -15.02
CA GLY A 22 3.91 12.30 -15.44
C GLY A 22 2.95 12.73 -14.32
N TYR A 23 3.29 12.50 -13.06
CA TYR A 23 2.48 12.98 -11.94
C TYR A 23 2.50 14.50 -11.83
N THR A 24 1.35 15.09 -11.51
CA THR A 24 1.19 16.55 -11.41
C THR A 24 1.78 17.12 -10.12
N SER A 25 1.81 16.31 -9.06
CA SER A 25 2.43 16.64 -7.77
C SER A 25 3.07 15.42 -7.12
N PHE A 26 4.11 15.65 -6.33
CA PHE A 26 4.72 14.60 -5.50
C PHE A 26 3.77 14.08 -4.41
N GLU A 27 2.84 14.92 -3.95
CA GLU A 27 1.83 14.53 -2.96
C GLU A 27 0.83 13.53 -3.55
N GLU A 28 0.40 13.74 -4.80
CA GLU A 28 -0.48 12.81 -5.52
C GLU A 28 0.20 11.44 -5.68
N PHE A 29 1.47 11.43 -6.08
CA PHE A 29 2.28 10.22 -6.19
C PHE A 29 2.39 9.46 -4.87
N LEU A 30 2.66 10.17 -3.76
CA LEU A 30 2.75 9.57 -2.43
C LEU A 30 1.41 8.96 -1.99
N THR A 31 0.31 9.69 -2.15
CA THR A 31 -1.03 9.19 -1.80
C THR A 31 -1.34 7.92 -2.57
N TYR A 32 -1.12 7.92 -3.89
CA TYR A 32 -1.35 6.74 -4.72
C TYR A 32 -0.54 5.52 -4.28
N ILE A 33 0.74 5.71 -3.94
CA ILE A 33 1.59 4.59 -3.46
C ILE A 33 1.07 4.05 -2.12
N ILE A 34 0.70 4.93 -1.19
CA ILE A 34 0.19 4.52 0.12
C ILE A 34 -1.12 3.76 -0.04
N GLU A 35 -2.06 4.27 -0.83
CA GLU A 35 -3.35 3.61 -1.11
C GLU A 35 -3.14 2.25 -1.78
N LYS A 36 -2.23 2.17 -2.76
CA LYS A 36 -1.89 0.92 -3.44
C LYS A 36 -1.34 -0.12 -2.47
N GLU A 37 -0.41 0.28 -1.60
CA GLU A 37 0.18 -0.63 -0.61
C GLU A 37 -0.83 -1.07 0.44
N LEU A 38 -1.68 -0.16 0.92
CA LEU A 38 -2.79 -0.50 1.83
C LEU A 38 -3.73 -1.52 1.21
N SER A 39 -4.17 -1.31 -0.03
CA SER A 39 -5.05 -2.24 -0.73
C SER A 39 -4.43 -3.63 -0.89
N LEU A 40 -3.12 -3.73 -1.13
CA LEU A 40 -2.40 -5.01 -1.21
C LEU A 40 -2.35 -5.73 0.15
N LEU A 41 -2.12 -4.99 1.24
CA LEU A 41 -2.08 -5.56 2.58
C LEU A 41 -3.47 -5.97 3.08
N GLU A 42 -4.49 -5.18 2.78
CA GLU A 42 -5.89 -5.46 3.14
C GLU A 42 -6.44 -6.64 2.35
N SER A 43 -6.23 -6.70 1.03
CA SER A 43 -6.61 -7.85 0.21
C SER A 43 -5.91 -9.14 0.67
N SER A 44 -4.62 -9.08 0.99
CA SER A 44 -3.88 -10.23 1.53
C SER A 44 -4.45 -10.73 2.85
N GLN A 45 -5.00 -9.85 3.70
CA GLN A 45 -5.66 -10.23 4.94
C GLN A 45 -7.07 -10.78 4.70
N GLU A 46 -7.82 -10.20 3.77
CA GLU A 46 -9.16 -10.68 3.39
C GLU A 46 -9.09 -12.07 2.77
N ASP A 47 -8.14 -12.32 1.88
CA ASP A 47 -7.91 -13.63 1.26
C ASP A 47 -7.55 -14.69 2.31
N GLN A 48 -6.67 -14.36 3.25
CA GLN A 48 -6.33 -15.25 4.36
C GLN A 48 -7.53 -15.53 5.26
N LYS A 49 -8.35 -14.52 5.55
CA LYS A 49 -9.55 -14.65 6.36
C LYS A 49 -10.61 -15.49 5.65
N ALA A 50 -10.83 -15.28 4.34
CA ALA A 50 -11.77 -16.04 3.54
C ALA A 50 -11.38 -17.52 3.46
N VAL A 51 -10.09 -17.83 3.27
CA VAL A 51 -9.58 -19.20 3.29
C VAL A 51 -9.76 -19.84 4.67
N ALA A 52 -9.45 -19.12 5.76
CA ALA A 52 -9.64 -19.61 7.11
C ALA A 52 -11.13 -19.88 7.43
N ASP A 53 -12.03 -18.97 7.05
CA ASP A 53 -13.47 -19.13 7.28
C ASP A 53 -14.05 -20.28 6.43
N GLN A 54 -13.56 -20.50 5.20
CA GLN A 54 -13.93 -21.65 4.38
C GLN A 54 -13.45 -22.97 5.01
N LEU A 55 -12.21 -23.03 5.50
CA LEU A 55 -11.67 -24.21 6.17
C LEU A 55 -12.40 -24.52 7.49
N ARG A 56 -12.79 -23.49 8.26
CA ARG A 56 -13.61 -23.64 9.47
C ARG A 56 -15.01 -24.17 9.14
N GLY A 57 -15.65 -23.64 8.09
CA GLY A 57 -16.96 -24.10 7.61
C GLY A 57 -16.96 -25.55 7.10
N LEU A 58 -15.80 -26.05 6.66
CA LEU A 58 -15.59 -27.44 6.25
C LEU A 58 -15.10 -28.35 7.38
N GLY A 59 -14.83 -27.81 8.59
CA GLY A 59 -14.42 -28.58 9.77
C GLY A 59 -12.95 -29.01 9.79
N TYR A 60 -12.07 -28.36 9.02
CA TYR A 60 -10.64 -28.69 8.99
C TYR A 60 -9.82 -27.99 10.08
N ILE A 61 -10.36 -26.93 10.69
CA ILE A 61 -9.73 -26.15 11.76
C ILE A 61 -10.81 -25.65 12.74
N GLU A 62 -10.50 -25.65 14.05
CA GLU A 62 -11.36 -25.13 15.14
C GLU A 62 -10.99 -23.69 15.52
#